data_AF-A0A519V9I0-F1
#
_entry.id   AF-A0A519V9I0-F1
#
_cell.length_a   1.000
_cell.length_b   1.000
_cell.length_c   1.000
_cell.angle_alpha   90.00
_cell.angle_beta   90.00
_cell.angle_gamma   90.00
#
_symmetry.space_group_name_H-M   'P 1'
#
loop_
_entity.id
_entity.type
_entity.pdbx_description
1 polymer ?
#
loop_
_entity_poly.entity_id
_entity_poly.type
_entity_poly.pdbx_seq_one_letter_code
_entity_poly.pdbx_strand_id
1 'polypeptide(L)' 'MINFVGAFDDQALLNILLLSKDATAIYGDKDLTIKLANEAMLKIWGKGSNIIGSTFEQALPEMEGQA' A
#
# COMPACT_ATOMS: atom_id res chain seq x y z
N MET A 1 2.09 -1.92 33.63
CA MET A 1 2.40 -2.41 32.26
C MET A 1 1.63 -1.56 31.28
N ILE A 2 2.32 -0.86 30.38
CA ILE A 2 1.65 -0.13 29.29
C ILE A 2 1.15 -1.18 28.29
N ASN A 3 -0.13 -1.14 27.99
CA ASN A 3 -0.77 -2.06 27.04
C ASN A 3 -0.32 -1.66 25.63
N PHE A 4 0.82 -2.18 25.17
CA PHE A 4 1.48 -1.79 23.92
C PHE A 4 0.58 -1.96 22.69
N VAL A 5 -0.37 -2.89 22.73
CA VAL A 5 -1.30 -3.18 21.63
C VAL A 5 -2.50 -2.23 21.58
N GLY A 6 -2.83 -1.54 22.68
CA GLY A 6 -3.99 -0.64 22.76
C GLY A 6 -3.70 0.82 22.34
N ALA A 7 -2.49 1.12 21.87
CA ALA A 7 -2.01 2.50 21.68
C ALA A 7 -1.88 2.95 20.22
N PHE A 8 -2.21 2.09 19.25
CA PHE A 8 -2.14 2.45 17.83
C PHE A 8 -3.55 2.54 17.26
N ASP A 9 -3.94 3.74 16.87
CA ASP A 9 -5.07 3.93 15.97
C ASP A 9 -4.67 3.52 14.54
N ASP A 10 -5.66 3.42 13.65
CA ASP A 10 -5.47 2.99 12.27
C ASP A 10 -4.47 3.90 11.53
N GLN A 11 -4.41 5.20 11.87
CA GLN A 11 -3.48 6.15 11.25
C GLN A 11 -2.04 5.85 11.64
N ALA A 12 -1.79 5.54 12.91
CA ALA A 12 -0.46 5.19 13.38
C ALA A 12 0.06 3.91 12.71
N LEU A 13 -0.78 2.89 12.52
CA LEU A 13 -0.41 1.68 11.78
C LEU A 13 -0.05 1.99 10.32
N LEU A 14 -0.90 2.74 9.61
CA LEU A 14 -0.65 3.11 8.21
C LEU A 14 0.65 3.92 8.07
N ASN A 15 0.92 4.84 9.00
CA ASN A 15 2.16 5.62 9.02
C ASN A 15 3.39 4.73 9.21
N ILE A 16 3.32 3.71 10.08
CA ILE A 16 4.43 2.76 10.27
C ILE A 16 4.71 2.00 8.97
N LEU A 17 3.67 1.55 8.26
CA LEU A 17 3.83 0.84 6.99
C LEU A 17 4.41 1.75 5.88
N LEU A 18 4.04 3.03 5.86
CA LEU A 18 4.62 4.02 4.95
C LEU A 18 6.11 4.28 5.22
N LEU A 19 6.53 4.25 6.48
CA LEU A 19 7.92 4.48 6.88
C LEU A 19 8.78 3.22 6.83
N SER A 20 8.18 2.04 6.68
CA SER A 20 8.90 0.78 6.51
C SER A 20 9.78 0.80 5.27
N LYS A 21 10.95 0.14 5.35
CA LYS A 21 11.86 -0.05 4.22
C LYS A 21 11.45 -1.21 3.31
N ASP A 22 10.59 -2.09 3.80
CA ASP A 22 10.07 -3.21 3.02
C ASP A 22 8.97 -2.73 2.09
N ALA A 23 9.01 -3.19 0.85
CA ALA A 23 8.00 -2.83 -0.14
C ALA A 23 6.61 -3.29 0.31
N THR A 24 5.73 -2.32 0.53
CA THR A 24 4.41 -2.55 1.11
C THR A 24 3.34 -1.82 0.30
N ALA A 25 2.27 -2.53 -0.04
CA ALA A 25 1.03 -1.97 -0.56
C ALA A 25 -0.18 -2.53 0.20
N ILE A 26 -1.24 -1.73 0.28
CA ILE A 26 -2.54 -2.14 0.80
C ILE A 26 -3.57 -1.94 -0.29
N TYR A 27 -4.29 -3.01 -0.58
CA TYR A 27 -5.40 -3.01 -1.51
C TYR A 27 -6.71 -2.93 -0.73
N GLY A 28 -7.67 -2.22 -1.30
CA GLY A 28 -9.04 -2.22 -0.84
C GLY A 28 -9.96 -2.83 -1.88
N ASP A 29 -11.13 -3.23 -1.39
CA ASP A 29 -12.24 -3.72 -2.18
C ASP A 29 -11.87 -4.99 -3.01
N LYS A 30 -12.83 -5.55 -3.72
CA LYS A 30 -12.62 -6.75 -4.54
C LYS A 30 -11.82 -6.48 -5.82
N ASP A 31 -11.77 -5.23 -6.26
CA ASP A 31 -11.13 -4.81 -7.52
C ASP A 31 -9.66 -4.39 -7.30
N LEU A 32 -9.08 -4.75 -6.14
CA LEU A 32 -7.70 -4.47 -5.75
C LEU A 32 -7.32 -3.00 -5.95
N THR A 33 -8.16 -2.08 -5.47
CA THR A 33 -7.87 -0.65 -5.53
C THR A 33 -6.69 -0.33 -4.63
N ILE A 34 -5.64 0.28 -5.15
CA ILE A 34 -4.45 0.63 -4.37
C ILE A 34 -4.83 1.76 -3.41
N LYS A 35 -4.93 1.46 -2.10
CA LYS A 35 -5.21 2.45 -1.06
C LYS A 35 -3.93 3.03 -0.45
N LEU A 36 -2.84 2.26 -0.47
CA LEU A 36 -1.53 2.65 0.04
C LEU A 36 -0.44 1.92 -0.75
N ALA A 37 0.65 2.63 -1.05
CA ALA A 37 1.92 2.04 -1.47
C ALA A 37 3.04 2.90 -0.90
N ASN A 38 4.00 2.29 -0.20
CA ASN A 38 5.14 3.02 0.33
C ASN A 38 6.21 3.27 -0.76
N GLU A 39 7.20 4.11 -0.44
CA GLU A 39 8.27 4.49 -1.37
C GLU A 39 9.03 3.30 -1.95
N ALA A 40 9.23 2.23 -1.16
CA ALA A 40 9.89 1.02 -1.62
C ALA A 40 9.05 0.28 -2.68
N MET A 41 7.73 0.16 -2.47
CA MET A 41 6.83 -0.48 -3.44
C MET A 41 6.72 0.32 -4.73
N LEU A 42 6.57 1.66 -4.62
CA LEU A 42 6.52 2.55 -5.77
C LEU A 42 7.78 2.43 -6.65
N LYS A 43 8.96 2.28 -6.03
CA LYS A 43 10.22 2.03 -6.75
C LYS A 43 10.26 0.68 -7.44
N ILE A 44 9.76 -0.39 -6.81
CA ILE A 44 9.68 -1.72 -7.45
C ILE A 44 8.80 -1.65 -8.70
N TRP A 45 7.66 -0.99 -8.62
CA TRP A 45 6.75 -0.82 -9.74
C TRP A 45 7.20 0.21 -10.77
N GLY A 46 8.18 1.07 -10.45
CA GLY A 46 8.59 2.17 -11.31
C GLY A 46 7.46 3.20 -11.52
N LYS A 47 6.61 3.41 -10.51
CA LYS A 47 5.46 4.33 -10.56
C LYS A 47 5.57 5.43 -9.50
N GLY A 48 4.83 6.51 -9.69
CA GLY A 48 4.64 7.54 -8.67
C GLY A 48 3.38 7.32 -7.85
N SER A 49 3.19 8.13 -6.80
CA SER A 49 2.00 8.11 -5.94
C SER A 49 0.69 8.49 -6.65
N ASN A 50 0.75 8.93 -7.90
CA ASN A 50 -0.42 9.20 -8.74
C ASN A 50 -1.24 7.94 -9.08
N ILE A 51 -0.73 6.74 -8.81
CA ILE A 51 -1.47 5.48 -9.01
C ILE A 51 -2.43 5.14 -7.86
N ILE A 52 -2.29 5.81 -6.71
CA ILE A 52 -3.15 5.56 -5.55
C ILE A 52 -4.59 5.92 -5.92
N GLY A 53 -5.53 5.01 -5.63
CA GLY A 53 -6.93 5.10 -6.04
C GLY A 53 -7.25 4.42 -7.37
N SER A 54 -6.25 4.02 -8.15
CA SER A 54 -6.45 3.15 -9.33
C SER A 54 -6.52 1.68 -8.90
N THR A 55 -7.13 0.84 -9.72
CA THR A 55 -7.02 -0.62 -9.54
C THR A 55 -5.60 -1.08 -9.84
N PHE A 56 -5.20 -2.22 -9.28
CA PHE A 56 -3.88 -2.80 -9.52
C PHE A 56 -3.58 -2.98 -11.01
N GLU A 57 -4.53 -3.53 -11.78
CA GLU A 57 -4.39 -3.72 -13.23
C GLU A 57 -4.31 -2.38 -14.00
N GLN A 58 -5.02 -1.34 -13.57
CA GLN A 58 -4.90 0.00 -14.19
C GLN A 58 -3.54 0.62 -13.93
N ALA A 59 -2.99 0.44 -12.72
CA ALA A 59 -1.69 0.98 -12.35
C ALA A 59 -0.53 0.23 -13.02
N LEU A 60 -0.69 -1.09 -13.19
CA LEU A 60 0.28 -2.02 -13.77
C LEU A 60 -0.39 -2.87 -14.86
N PRO A 61 -0.64 -2.29 -16.06
CA PRO A 61 -1.28 -3.00 -17.16
C PRO A 61 -0.52 -4.28 -17.57
N GLU A 62 0.79 -4.30 -17.35
CA GLU A 62 1.64 -5.47 -17.60
C GLU A 62 1.31 -6.69 -16.72
N MET A 63 0.55 -6.50 -15.64
CA MET A 63 0.12 -7.55 -14.72
C MET A 63 -1.33 -7.98 -14.90
N GLU A 64 -2.01 -7.54 -15.97
CA GLU A 64 -3.37 -7.95 -16.29
C GLU A 64 -3.51 -9.48 -16.29
N GLY A 65 -4.49 -10.00 -15.56
CA GLY A 65 -4.74 -11.45 -15.43
C GLY A 65 -3.73 -12.23 -14.59
N GLN A 66 -2.78 -11.56 -13.90
CA GLN A 66 -1.85 -12.17 -12.94
C GLN A 66 -2.18 -11.84 -11.48
N ALA A 67 -3.21 -11.03 -11.25
CA ALA A 67 -3.69 -10.64 -9.93
C ALA A 67 -4.43 -11.77 -9.22
#